data_AF-A0A317C3J0-F1
#
_entry.id   AF-A0A317C3J0-F1
#
_cell.length_a   1.000
_cell.length_b   1.000
_cell.length_c   1.000
_cell.angle_alpha   90.00
_cell.angle_beta   90.00
_cell.angle_gamma   90.00
#
_symmetry.space_group_name_H-M   'P 1'
#
loop_
_entity.id
_entity.type
_entity.pdbx_description
1 polymer ?
#
loop_
_entity_poly.entity_id
_entity_poly.type
_entity_poly.pdbx_seq_one_letter_code
_entity_poly.pdbx_strand_id
1 'polypeptide(L)'
;GLISWITLMNGAYALSVSNIQRLLKDHWQLTFSTGAVSQATRSVTQWLLPLYQQVGQAVRNLPVAHADETSHYRNNEQRWL
;
A
#
# COMPACT_ATOMS: atom_id res chain seq x y z
N GLY A 1 -8.64 -8.70 9.78
CA GLY A 1 -8.05 -9.96 10.28
C GLY A 1 -6.58 -9.74 10.58
N LEU A 2 -5.67 -10.38 9.85
CA LEU A 2 -4.22 -10.07 9.92
C LEU A 2 -3.78 -9.21 8.73
N ILE A 3 -4.24 -9.56 7.52
CA ILE A 3 -3.94 -8.87 6.26
C ILE A 3 -4.30 -7.38 6.36
N SER A 4 -5.50 -7.06 6.89
CA SER A 4 -5.92 -5.67 7.11
C SER A 4 -4.96 -4.88 7.99
N TRP A 5 -4.33 -5.51 8.98
CA TRP A 5 -3.38 -4.86 9.89
C TRP A 5 -2.02 -4.65 9.22
N ILE A 6 -1.55 -5.64 8.45
CA ILE A 6 -0.36 -5.52 7.60
C ILE A 6 -0.55 -4.37 6.59
N THR A 7 -1.72 -4.29 5.95
CA THR A 7 -2.05 -3.21 5.01
C THR A 7 -2.11 -1.86 5.71
N LEU A 8 -2.71 -1.75 6.89
CA LEU A 8 -2.75 -0.51 7.64
C LEU A 8 -1.32 -0.02 7.97
N MET A 9 -0.48 -0.92 8.47
CA MET A 9 0.93 -0.63 8.77
C MET A 9 1.71 -0.18 7.53
N ASN A 10 1.51 -0.85 6.40
CA ASN A 10 2.24 -0.51 5.18
C ASN A 10 1.71 0.77 4.51
N GLY A 11 0.39 0.92 4.42
CA GLY A 11 -0.26 2.02 3.70
C GLY A 11 -0.40 3.29 4.52
N ALA A 12 -1.04 3.21 5.69
CA ALA A 12 -1.33 4.41 6.50
C ALA A 12 -0.12 4.89 7.30
N TYR A 13 0.75 3.97 7.74
CA TYR A 13 1.93 4.30 8.56
C TYR A 13 3.26 4.21 7.80
N ALA A 14 3.23 3.92 6.49
CA ALA A 14 4.41 3.82 5.64
C ALA A 14 5.55 2.93 6.21
N LEU A 15 5.21 1.89 6.99
CA LEU A 15 6.21 1.03 7.61
C LEU A 15 6.87 0.12 6.58
N SER A 16 8.20 -0.04 6.72
CA SER A 16 8.98 -1.01 5.96
C SER A 16 8.53 -2.44 6.27
N VAL A 17 8.76 -3.35 5.32
CA VAL A 17 8.48 -4.79 5.51
C VAL A 17 9.19 -5.34 6.75
N SER A 18 10.43 -4.91 7.01
CA SER A 18 11.19 -5.32 8.19
C SER A 18 10.57 -4.85 9.50
N ASN A 19 10.04 -3.61 9.55
CA ASN A 19 9.36 -3.09 10.73
C ASN A 19 8.03 -3.81 10.97
N ILE A 20 7.30 -4.14 9.90
CA ILE A 20 6.08 -4.96 10.00
C ILE A 20 6.40 -6.34 10.58
N GLN A 21 7.43 -7.02 10.07
CA GLN A 21 7.85 -8.33 10.61
C GLN A 21 8.20 -8.26 12.09
N ARG A 22 8.92 -7.20 12.50
CA ARG A 22 9.26 -6.97 13.91
C ARG A 22 8.02 -6.82 14.77
N LEU A 23 7.07 -5.97 14.37
CA LEU A 23 5.82 -5.77 15.12
C LEU A 23 4.95 -7.03 15.19
N LEU A 24 4.86 -7.80 14.11
CA LEU A 24 4.14 -9.08 14.11
C LEU A 24 4.75 -10.09 15.10
N LYS A 25 6.09 -10.09 15.21
CA LYS A 25 6.80 -10.91 16.18
C LYS A 25 6.61 -10.40 17.61
N ASP A 26 6.75 -9.10 17.82
CA ASP A 26 6.74 -8.52 19.18
C ASP A 26 5.34 -8.57 19.81
N HIS A 27 4.28 -8.30 19.04
CA HIS A 27 2.91 -8.24 19.57
C HIS A 27 2.18 -9.59 19.55
N TRP A 28 2.49 -10.45 18.58
CA TRP A 28 1.74 -11.69 18.36
C TRP A 28 2.60 -12.94 18.30
N GLN A 29 3.93 -12.81 18.48
CA GLN A 29 4.89 -13.92 18.34
C GLN A 29 4.81 -14.64 16.98
N LEU A 30 4.32 -13.94 15.95
CA LEU A 30 4.19 -14.47 14.61
C LEU A 30 5.43 -14.11 13.78
N THR A 31 6.04 -15.11 13.16
CA THR A 31 7.19 -14.91 12.27
C THR A 31 6.75 -15.16 10.83
N PHE A 32 7.00 -14.18 9.97
CA PHE A 32 6.71 -14.26 8.54
C PHE A 32 7.95 -13.93 7.73
N SER A 33 8.08 -14.52 6.54
CA SER A 33 9.10 -14.11 5.58
C SER A 33 8.77 -12.75 4.97
N THR A 34 9.79 -12.07 4.42
CA THR A 34 9.61 -10.81 3.68
C THR A 34 8.65 -11.00 2.50
N GLY A 35 8.73 -12.16 1.83
CA GLY A 35 7.84 -12.55 0.75
C GLY A 35 6.39 -12.70 1.20
N ALA A 36 6.15 -13.33 2.36
CA ALA A 36 4.80 -13.50 2.90
C ALA A 36 4.14 -12.15 3.25
N VAL A 37 4.89 -11.23 3.86
CA VAL A 37 4.39 -9.87 4.14
C VAL A 37 4.09 -9.13 2.84
N SER A 38 4.99 -9.19 1.86
CA SER A 38 4.81 -8.55 0.54
C SER A 38 3.60 -9.13 -0.23
N GLN A 39 3.36 -10.43 -0.12
CA GLN A 39 2.21 -11.10 -0.72
C GLN A 39 0.90 -10.67 -0.07
N ALA A 40 0.89 -10.50 1.26
CA ALA A 40 -0.27 -10.01 1.99
C ALA A 40 -0.64 -8.56 1.61
N THR A 41 0.34 -7.70 1.33
CA THR A 41 0.06 -6.37 0.78
C THR A 41 -0.48 -6.44 -0.64
N ARG A 42 0.04 -7.35 -1.47
CA ARG A 42 -0.38 -7.52 -2.87
C ARG A 42 -1.83 -8.02 -3.00
N SER A 43 -2.28 -8.90 -2.12
CA SER A 43 -3.66 -9.41 -2.16
C SER A 43 -4.68 -8.29 -1.94
N VAL A 44 -4.35 -7.27 -1.14
CA VAL A 44 -5.23 -6.12 -0.91
C VAL A 44 -5.32 -5.20 -2.13
N THR A 45 -4.30 -5.14 -2.98
CA THR A 45 -4.38 -4.37 -4.24
C THR A 45 -5.55 -4.82 -5.10
N GLN A 46 -5.85 -6.13 -5.14
CA GLN A 46 -7.00 -6.66 -5.89
C GLN A 46 -8.33 -6.20 -5.28
N TRP A 47 -8.40 -6.09 -3.94
CA TRP A 47 -9.59 -5.61 -3.25
C TRP A 47 -9.80 -4.11 -3.39
N LEU A 48 -8.71 -3.34 -3.54
CA LEU A 48 -8.76 -1.89 -3.73
C LEU A 48 -9.04 -1.49 -5.19
N LEU A 49 -8.87 -2.39 -6.15
CA LEU A 49 -9.05 -2.09 -7.57
C LEU A 49 -10.43 -1.50 -7.93
N PRO A 50 -11.57 -2.04 -7.43
CA PRO A 50 -12.88 -1.46 -7.71
C PRO A 50 -13.03 -0.05 -7.13
N LEU A 51 -12.53 0.17 -5.92
CA LEU A 51 -12.51 1.49 -5.26
C LEU A 51 -11.68 2.50 -6.07
N TYR A 52 -10.49 2.08 -6.52
CA TYR A 52 -9.63 2.89 -7.37
C TYR A 52 -10.33 3.29 -8.68
N GLN A 53 -11.04 2.35 -9.32
CA GLN A 53 -11.82 2.62 -10.53
C GLN A 53 -12.97 3.60 -10.28
N GLN A 54 -13.69 3.46 -9.16
CA GLN A 54 -14.77 4.37 -8.77
C GLN A 54 -14.25 5.80 -8.54
N VAL A 55 -13.15 5.94 -7.79
CA VAL A 55 -12.50 7.24 -7.59
C VAL A 55 -12.06 7.83 -8.93
N GLY A 56 -11.42 7.03 -9.79
CA GLY A 56 -11.01 7.48 -11.12
C GLY A 56 -12.18 7.94 -12.00
N GLN A 57 -13.34 7.27 -11.92
CA GLN A 57 -14.54 7.71 -12.65
C GLN A 57 -15.09 9.02 -12.07
N ALA A 58 -15.15 9.14 -10.74
CA ALA A 58 -15.61 10.35 -10.09
C ALA A 58 -14.73 11.56 -10.46
N VAL A 59 -13.41 11.40 -10.41
CA VAL A 59 -12.45 12.46 -10.78
C VAL A 59 -12.60 12.89 -12.25
N ARG A 60 -12.80 11.94 -13.18
CA ARG A 60 -13.02 12.27 -14.61
C ARG A 60 -14.32 13.02 -14.89
N ASN A 61 -15.31 12.86 -14.03
CA ASN A 61 -16.60 13.53 -14.16
C ASN A 61 -16.59 14.94 -13.52
N LEU A 62 -15.53 15.32 -12.81
CA LEU A 62 -15.41 16.67 -12.25
C LEU A 62 -15.10 17.69 -13.36
N PRO A 63 -15.70 18.89 -13.31
CA PRO A 63 -15.45 19.93 -14.29
C PRO A 63 -14.02 20.47 -14.28
N VAL A 64 -13.32 20.32 -13.14
CA VAL A 64 -11.91 20.65 -12.97
C VAL A 64 -11.24 19.51 -12.22
N ALA A 65 -10.16 18.98 -12.78
CA ALA A 65 -9.32 17.97 -12.13
C ALA A 65 -8.03 18.62 -11.64
N HIS A 66 -7.75 18.48 -10.35
CA HIS A 66 -6.47 18.88 -9.78
C HIS A 66 -5.51 17.69 -9.86
N ALA A 67 -4.38 17.90 -10.52
CA ALA A 67 -3.27 16.94 -10.56
C ALA A 67 -2.08 17.56 -9.84
N ASP A 68 -1.45 16.78 -8.96
CA ASP A 68 -0.22 17.16 -8.25
C ASP A 68 0.82 16.07 -8.50
N GLU A 69 1.99 16.46 -8.97
CA GLU A 69 3.05 15.50 -9.32
C GLU A 69 3.76 15.05 -8.04
N THR A 70 3.59 13.78 -7.68
CA THR A 70 4.33 13.19 -6.56
C THR A 70 5.55 12.44 -7.07
N SER A 71 6.75 12.97 -6.78
CA SER A 71 8.01 12.30 -7.16
C SER A 71 8.22 11.02 -6.35
N HIS A 72 8.69 9.96 -7.00
CA HIS A 72 9.17 8.74 -6.35
C HIS A 72 10.37 8.14 -7.10
N TYR A 73 11.24 7.44 -6.37
CA TYR A 73 12.37 6.72 -6.97
C TYR A 73 12.03 5.25 -7.18
N ARG A 74 12.35 4.73 -8.36
CA ARG A 74 12.28 3.30 -8.66
C ARG A 74 13.52 2.89 -9.45
N ASN A 75 14.27 1.90 -8.95
CA ASN A 75 15.51 1.42 -9.57
C ASN A 75 16.52 2.54 -9.88
N ASN A 76 16.73 3.47 -8.93
CA ASN A 76 17.55 4.68 -9.10
C ASN A 76 17.05 5.71 -10.13
N GLU A 77 15.86 5.52 -10.72
CA GLU A 77 15.25 6.51 -11.60
C GLU A 77 14.18 7.30 -10.85
N GLN A 78 14.20 8.63 -10.99
CA GLN A 78 13.12 9.50 -10.52
C GLN A 78 11.94 9.40 -11.47
N ARG A 79 10.75 9.22 -10.91
CA ARG A 79 9.48 9.10 -11.62
C ARG A 79 8.43 9.97 -10.93
N TRP A 80 7.37 10.30 -11.67
CA TRP A 80 6.26 11.11 -11.21
C TRP A 80 4.98 10.28 -11.32
N LEU A 81 4.11 10.38 -10.33
CA LEU A 81 2.76 9.80 -10.35
C LEU A 81 1.73 10.81 -10.85
#